data_AF-A0AAV8WV85-F1
#
_entry.id   AF-A0AAV8WV85-F1
#
_cell.length_a   1.000
_cell.length_b   1.000
_cell.length_c   1.000
_cell.angle_alpha   90.00
_cell.angle_beta   90.00
_cell.angle_gamma   90.00
#
_symmetry.space_group_name_H-M   'P 1'
#
loop_
_entity.id
_entity.type
_entity.pdbx_description
1 polymer ?
#
loop_
_entity_poly.entity_id
_entity_poly.type
_entity_poly.pdbx_seq_one_letter_code
_entity_poly.pdbx_strand_id
1 'polypeptide(L)'
;MKKRSLNELCFIGKDKATKWMQQVSTKTVRIQKEDKVLRLPISRLATRTLKTPIEIFKYFINDEMVELIVQHTNAYIDSVSDNFERERDARSTNITEIHALLGLLFYAGVLKANRLNLEELWKSDGSGV
;
A
#
# COMPACT_ATOMS: atom_id res chain seq x y z
N MET A 1 -66.36 -17.54 5.53
CA MET A 1 -64.97 -17.10 5.78
C MET A 1 -64.64 -17.33 7.26
N LYS A 2 -63.76 -18.29 7.57
CA LYS A 2 -63.39 -18.66 8.95
C LYS A 2 -62.30 -17.69 9.44
N LYS A 3 -62.56 -16.89 10.49
CA LYS A 3 -61.52 -16.06 11.12
C LYS A 3 -60.45 -17.01 11.69
N ARG A 4 -59.24 -17.01 11.10
CA ARG A 4 -58.08 -17.71 11.67
C ARG A 4 -57.73 -17.04 12.99
N SER A 5 -57.67 -17.82 14.07
CA SER A 5 -57.25 -17.33 15.37
C SER A 5 -55.75 -16.94 15.32
N LEU A 6 -55.37 -15.86 16.02
CA LEU A 6 -53.99 -15.32 16.05
C LEU A 6 -52.93 -16.30 16.58
N ASN A 7 -53.35 -17.46 17.11
CA ASN A 7 -52.46 -18.47 17.66
C ASN A 7 -51.83 -19.39 16.59
N GLU A 8 -52.24 -19.30 15.31
CA GLU A 8 -51.70 -20.17 14.24
C GLU A 8 -50.48 -19.57 13.50
N LEU A 9 -49.97 -18.39 13.90
CA LEU A 9 -48.96 -17.63 13.14
C LEU A 9 -47.62 -17.41 13.86
N CYS A 10 -47.50 -17.81 15.14
CA CYS A 10 -46.27 -17.67 15.91
C CYS A 10 -46.10 -18.77 16.96
N PHE A 11 -44.86 -19.18 17.21
CA PHE A 11 -44.49 -20.04 18.32
C PHE A 11 -44.19 -19.20 19.55
N ILE A 12 -44.58 -19.69 20.73
CA ILE A 12 -44.30 -19.02 22.01
C ILE A 12 -43.26 -19.86 22.77
N GLY A 13 -42.22 -19.22 23.28
CA GLY A 13 -41.19 -19.83 24.11
C GLY A 13 -41.74 -20.31 25.46
N LYS A 14 -40.98 -21.18 26.14
CA LYS A 14 -41.38 -21.76 27.45
C LYS A 14 -41.56 -20.70 28.54
N ASP A 15 -40.88 -19.56 28.39
CA ASP A 15 -40.97 -18.36 29.21
C ASP A 15 -42.28 -17.57 29.03
N LYS A 16 -43.14 -17.98 28.08
CA LYS A 16 -44.40 -17.33 27.67
C LYS A 16 -44.26 -15.87 27.19
N ALA A 17 -43.08 -15.28 27.28
CA ALA A 17 -42.79 -13.91 26.87
C ALA A 17 -42.21 -13.85 25.45
N THR A 18 -41.30 -14.75 25.11
CA THR A 18 -40.65 -14.75 23.80
C THR A 18 -41.57 -15.33 22.72
N LYS A 19 -41.83 -14.58 21.65
CA LYS A 19 -42.66 -15.02 20.51
C LYS A 19 -41.84 -15.05 19.22
N TRP A 20 -41.89 -16.17 18.51
CA TRP A 20 -41.22 -16.40 17.23
C TRP A 20 -42.26 -16.45 16.12
N MET A 21 -42.24 -15.47 15.21
CA MET A 21 -43.16 -15.44 14.09
C MET A 21 -42.78 -16.52 13.07
N GLN A 22 -43.72 -17.40 12.71
CA GLN A 22 -43.44 -18.55 11.84
C GLN A 22 -43.33 -18.14 10.36
N GLN A 23 -43.95 -17.02 9.98
CA GLN A 23 -43.84 -16.45 8.64
C GLN A 23 -43.08 -15.12 8.69
N VAL A 24 -42.17 -14.93 7.73
CA VAL A 24 -41.57 -13.62 7.47
C VAL A 24 -42.68 -12.69 6.98
N SER A 25 -42.97 -11.62 7.72
CA SER A 25 -43.87 -10.58 7.21
C SER A 25 -43.23 -10.00 5.95
N THR A 26 -44.00 -9.92 4.86
CA THR A 26 -43.56 -9.23 3.64
C THR A 26 -43.39 -7.76 3.97
N LYS A 27 -42.18 -7.39 4.40
CA LYS A 27 -41.81 -5.99 4.60
C LYS A 27 -41.64 -5.39 3.21
N THR A 28 -42.71 -4.79 2.67
CA THR A 28 -42.60 -3.84 1.55
C THR A 28 -42.00 -2.54 2.08
N VAL A 29 -40.75 -2.63 2.55
CA VAL A 29 -39.98 -1.47 3.00
C VAL A 29 -39.11 -1.08 1.82
N ARG A 30 -39.28 0.16 1.36
CA ARG A 30 -38.35 0.77 0.41
C ARG A 30 -37.01 0.87 1.13
N ILE A 31 -36.08 -0.02 0.81
CA ILE A 31 -34.68 0.14 1.21
C ILE A 31 -34.25 1.46 0.57
N GLN A 32 -33.93 2.46 1.39
CA GLN A 32 -33.40 3.71 0.88
C GLN A 32 -32.15 3.35 0.06
N LYS A 33 -31.95 3.96 -1.11
CA LYS A 33 -30.75 3.73 -1.91
C LYS A 33 -29.59 4.35 -1.14
N GLU A 34 -29.06 3.61 -0.17
CA GLU A 34 -27.79 3.91 0.45
C GLU A 34 -26.80 3.95 -0.72
N ASP A 35 -26.10 5.07 -0.90
CA ASP A 35 -25.01 5.17 -1.87
C ASP A 35 -23.93 4.16 -1.46
N LYS A 36 -24.10 2.93 -1.94
CA LYS A 36 -23.05 1.93 -1.93
C LYS A 36 -22.00 2.44 -2.89
N VAL A 37 -21.09 3.27 -2.37
CA VAL A 37 -19.82 3.53 -3.03
C VAL A 37 -19.16 2.16 -3.18
N LEU A 38 -19.30 1.57 -4.36
CA LEU A 38 -18.70 0.30 -4.73
C LEU A 38 -17.18 0.48 -4.66
N ARG A 39 -16.59 0.19 -3.49
CA ARG A 39 -15.15 0.06 -3.34
C ARG A 39 -14.75 -1.32 -3.86
N LEU A 40 -14.67 -1.41 -5.19
CA LEU A 40 -14.10 -2.58 -5.85
C LEU A 40 -12.60 -2.66 -5.51
N PRO A 41 -12.02 -3.86 -5.31
CA PRO A 41 -10.59 -4.03 -5.05
C PRO A 41 -9.78 -3.86 -6.35
N ILE A 42 -9.96 -2.72 -7.02
CA ILE A 42 -9.35 -2.41 -8.31
C ILE A 42 -8.49 -1.17 -8.13
N SER A 43 -7.38 -1.12 -8.86
CA SER A 43 -6.55 0.08 -8.96
C SER A 43 -7.35 1.27 -9.50
N ARG A 44 -6.98 2.47 -9.07
CA ARG A 44 -7.62 3.70 -9.56
C ARG A 44 -7.35 3.85 -11.06
N LEU A 45 -8.22 4.57 -11.76
CA LEU A 45 -8.13 4.75 -13.21
C LEU A 45 -6.73 5.25 -13.65
N ALA A 46 -6.12 6.12 -12.85
CA ALA A 46 -4.79 6.68 -13.09
C ALA A 46 -3.65 5.63 -13.12
N THR A 47 -3.75 4.55 -12.35
CA THR A 47 -2.75 3.47 -12.34
C THR A 47 -3.15 2.29 -13.21
N ARG A 48 -4.37 2.30 -13.77
CA ARG A 48 -4.88 1.23 -14.63
C ARG A 48 -4.24 1.24 -16.03
N THR A 49 -3.71 2.37 -16.46
CA THR A 49 -3.03 2.53 -17.76
C THR A 49 -1.56 2.11 -17.73
N LEU A 50 -0.94 2.09 -16.55
CA LEU A 50 0.46 1.74 -16.35
C LEU A 50 0.61 0.22 -16.49
N LYS A 51 1.47 -0.21 -17.41
CA LYS A 51 1.67 -1.65 -17.71
C LYS A 51 3.07 -2.13 -17.35
N THR A 52 4.07 -1.26 -17.47
CA THR A 52 5.45 -1.66 -17.21
C THR A 52 5.80 -1.48 -15.72
N PRO A 53 6.62 -2.36 -15.13
CA PRO A 53 7.02 -2.24 -13.74
C PRO A 53 7.71 -0.90 -13.43
N ILE A 54 8.48 -0.38 -14.39
CA ILE A 54 9.19 0.90 -14.25
C ILE A 54 8.21 2.08 -14.22
N GLU A 55 7.16 2.07 -15.04
CA GLU A 55 6.11 3.10 -15.02
C GLU A 55 5.34 3.09 -13.70
N ILE A 56 5.00 1.90 -13.20
CA ILE A 56 4.33 1.73 -11.91
C ILE A 56 5.24 2.22 -10.79
N PHE A 57 6.53 1.90 -10.84
CA PHE A 57 7.50 2.37 -9.87
C PHE A 57 7.61 3.91 -9.84
N LYS A 58 7.74 4.53 -11.01
CA LYS A 58 7.78 6.00 -11.16
C LYS A 58 6.50 6.69 -10.70
N TYR A 59 5.37 6.00 -10.73
CA TYR A 59 4.13 6.53 -10.17
C TYR A 59 4.14 6.61 -8.63
N PHE A 60 4.86 5.70 -7.97
CA PHE A 60 5.03 5.72 -6.51
C PHE A 60 6.18 6.63 -6.08
N ILE A 61 7.27 6.63 -6.85
CA ILE A 61 8.43 7.50 -6.64
C ILE A 61 8.51 8.44 -7.83
N ASN A 62 7.88 9.60 -7.67
CA ASN A 62 7.82 10.61 -8.71
C ASN A 62 9.19 11.27 -8.92
N ASP A 63 9.43 11.79 -10.12
CA ASP A 63 10.67 12.50 -10.46
C ASP A 63 10.91 13.70 -9.53
N GLU A 64 9.85 14.42 -9.13
CA GLU A 64 9.92 15.53 -8.15
C GLU A 64 10.45 15.06 -6.77
N MET A 65 10.07 13.86 -6.33
CA MET A 65 10.59 13.32 -5.06
C MET A 65 12.08 13.01 -5.18
N VAL A 66 12.52 12.48 -6.32
CA VAL A 66 13.93 12.20 -6.57
C VAL A 66 14.74 13.49 -6.64
N GLU A 67 14.23 14.51 -7.31
CA GLU A 67 14.86 15.84 -7.35
C GLU A 67 14.99 16.44 -5.96
N LEU A 68 13.95 16.33 -5.13
CA LEU A 68 13.98 16.81 -3.74
C LEU A 68 15.05 16.07 -2.90
N ILE A 69 15.17 14.76 -3.09
CA ILE A 69 16.23 13.96 -2.45
C ILE A 69 17.62 14.45 -2.89
N VAL A 70 17.85 14.63 -4.20
CA VAL A 70 19.12 15.13 -4.73
C VAL A 70 19.46 16.50 -4.13
N GLN A 71 18.50 17.43 -4.12
CA GLN A 71 18.70 18.78 -3.59
C GLN A 71 19.13 18.77 -2.13
N HIS A 72 18.40 18.07 -1.26
CA HIS A 72 18.72 18.03 0.16
C HIS A 72 19.99 17.23 0.46
N THR A 73 20.25 16.17 -0.30
CA THR A 73 21.48 15.38 -0.15
C THR A 73 22.70 16.20 -0.53
N ASN A 74 22.63 16.96 -1.63
CA ASN A 74 23.72 17.84 -2.06
C ASN A 74 23.95 18.97 -1.06
N ALA A 75 22.89 19.60 -0.55
CA ALA A 75 23.01 20.61 0.51
C ALA A 75 23.71 20.05 1.77
N TYR A 76 23.46 18.78 2.12
CA TYR A 76 24.15 18.13 3.21
C TYR A 76 25.62 17.82 2.86
N ILE A 77 25.90 17.29 1.67
CA ILE A 77 27.27 17.03 1.20
C ILE A 77 28.11 18.32 1.26
N ASP A 78 27.57 19.42 0.76
CA ASP A 78 28.26 20.72 0.78
C ASP A 78 28.60 21.13 2.22
N SER A 79 27.70 20.87 3.18
CA SER A 79 27.92 21.20 4.60
C SER A 79 28.99 20.37 5.29
N VAL A 80 29.29 19.17 4.79
CA VAL A 80 30.30 18.26 5.37
C VAL A 80 31.55 18.15 4.50
N SER A 81 31.56 18.76 3.31
CA SER A 81 32.62 18.62 2.31
C SER A 81 34.01 19.00 2.84
N ASP A 82 34.08 20.04 3.68
CA ASP A 82 35.32 20.49 4.34
C ASP A 82 35.97 19.43 5.25
N ASN A 83 35.22 18.41 5.68
CA ASN A 83 35.76 17.32 6.51
C ASN A 83 36.52 16.26 5.70
N PHE A 84 36.47 16.33 4.36
CA PHE A 84 37.07 15.33 3.48
C PHE A 84 38.27 15.91 2.74
N GLU A 85 39.42 15.25 2.81
CA GLU A 85 40.63 15.68 2.09
C GLU A 85 40.51 15.47 0.56
N ARG A 86 39.67 14.54 0.12
CA ARG A 86 39.51 14.16 -1.28
C ARG A 86 38.16 14.61 -1.80
N GLU A 87 38.18 15.40 -2.87
CA GLU A 87 36.97 15.88 -3.57
C GLU A 87 35.99 14.75 -3.93
N ARG A 88 36.53 13.59 -4.32
CA ARG A 88 35.71 12.43 -4.72
C ARG A 88 34.82 11.88 -3.59
N ASP A 89 35.24 12.04 -2.34
CA ASP A 89 34.58 11.41 -1.19
C ASP A 89 33.37 12.26 -0.73
N ALA A 90 33.30 13.53 -1.15
CA ALA A 90 32.20 14.47 -0.89
C ALA A 90 31.68 15.12 -2.19
N ARG A 91 31.59 14.35 -3.27
CA ARG A 91 31.08 14.85 -4.55
C ARG A 91 29.56 14.94 -4.52
N SER A 92 29.00 16.04 -5.03
CA SER A 92 27.55 16.20 -5.17
C SER A 92 26.95 15.10 -6.06
N THR A 93 25.77 14.63 -5.66
CA THR A 93 25.03 13.56 -6.31
C THR A 93 24.13 14.05 -7.44
N ASN A 94 23.74 13.13 -8.34
CA ASN A 94 22.79 13.40 -9.41
C ASN A 94 21.58 12.46 -9.41
N ILE A 95 20.59 12.77 -10.24
CA ILE A 95 19.35 11.98 -10.37
C ILE A 95 19.64 10.51 -10.74
N THR A 96 20.61 10.27 -11.63
CA THR A 96 20.98 8.92 -12.07
C THR A 96 21.56 8.10 -10.93
N GLU A 97 22.41 8.70 -10.09
CA GLU A 97 23.02 8.06 -8.92
C GLU A 97 21.98 7.73 -7.86
N ILE A 98 21.01 8.62 -7.59
CA ILE A 98 19.90 8.32 -6.66
C ILE A 98 19.02 7.19 -7.20
N HIS A 99 18.73 7.18 -8.51
CA HIS A 99 18.01 6.04 -9.13
C HIS A 99 18.81 4.74 -9.02
N ALA A 100 20.11 4.78 -9.25
CA ALA A 100 20.99 3.61 -9.10
C ALA A 100 20.99 3.12 -7.65
N LEU A 101 21.10 4.02 -6.67
CA LEU A 101 21.03 3.70 -5.25
C LEU A 101 19.70 3.02 -4.88
N LEU A 102 18.56 3.57 -5.33
CA LEU A 102 17.26 2.95 -5.12
C LEU A 102 17.21 1.55 -5.75
N GLY A 103 17.72 1.38 -6.96
CA GLY A 103 17.83 0.07 -7.62
C GLY A 103 18.62 -0.94 -6.80
N LEU A 104 19.77 -0.53 -6.24
CA LEU A 104 20.59 -1.38 -5.37
C LEU A 104 19.86 -1.76 -4.08
N LEU A 105 19.14 -0.83 -3.46
CA LEU A 105 18.33 -1.11 -2.27
C LEU A 105 17.20 -2.10 -2.56
N PHE A 106 16.53 -1.97 -3.71
CA PHE A 106 15.53 -2.94 -4.16
C PHE A 106 16.14 -4.32 -4.37
N TYR A 107 17.28 -4.39 -5.05
CA TYR A 107 17.95 -5.65 -5.32
C TYR A 107 18.44 -6.34 -4.05
N ALA A 108 19.02 -5.60 -3.10
CA ALA A 108 19.38 -6.09 -1.78
C ALA A 108 18.14 -6.61 -1.01
N GLY A 109 17.00 -5.94 -1.14
CA GLY A 109 15.72 -6.40 -0.58
C GLY A 109 15.24 -7.73 -1.17
N VAL A 110 15.34 -7.89 -2.50
CA VAL A 110 15.00 -9.14 -3.21
C VAL A 110 15.87 -10.30 -2.73
N LEU A 111 17.17 -10.05 -2.56
CA LEU A 111 18.12 -11.05 -2.05
C LEU A 111 18.02 -11.28 -0.54
N LYS A 112 17.14 -10.56 0.17
CA LYS A 112 17.01 -10.59 1.64
C LYS A 112 18.33 -10.29 2.37
N ALA A 113 19.17 -9.46 1.74
CA ALA A 113 20.49 -9.08 2.21
C ALA A 113 20.46 -7.82 3.10
N ASN A 114 19.29 -7.38 3.56
CA ASN A 114 19.10 -6.13 4.31
C ASN A 114 19.78 -6.11 5.70
N ARG A 115 20.26 -7.25 6.19
CA ARG A 115 20.99 -7.38 7.46
C ARG A 115 22.49 -7.62 7.27
N LEU A 116 22.96 -7.72 6.03
CA LEU A 116 24.37 -7.91 5.74
C LEU A 116 25.12 -6.58 5.90
N ASN A 117 26.36 -6.68 6.35
CA ASN A 117 27.24 -5.52 6.39
C ASN A 117 27.61 -5.10 4.97
N LEU A 118 27.94 -3.81 4.80
CA LEU A 118 28.29 -3.28 3.48
C LEU A 118 29.49 -4.00 2.86
N GLU A 119 30.51 -4.33 3.66
CA GLU A 119 31.67 -5.11 3.21
C GLU A 119 31.30 -6.50 2.70
N GLU A 120 30.27 -7.12 3.30
CA GLU A 120 29.79 -8.44 2.88
C GLU A 120 28.88 -8.34 1.66
N LEU A 121 28.06 -7.30 1.60
CA LEU A 121 27.16 -7.02 0.49
C LEU A 121 27.93 -6.78 -0.81
N TRP A 122 29.10 -6.14 -0.74
CA TRP A 122 29.92 -5.76 -1.90
C TRP A 122 31.19 -6.58 -2.07
N LYS A 123 31.21 -7.84 -1.62
CA LYS A 123 32.37 -8.71 -1.84
C LYS A 123 32.54 -9.06 -3.31
N SER A 124 33.79 -9.01 -3.78
CA SER A 124 34.18 -9.38 -5.15
C SER A 124 34.43 -10.88 -5.34
N ASP A 125 34.30 -11.69 -4.29
CA ASP A 125 34.55 -13.14 -4.31
C ASP A 125 33.38 -13.98 -4.89
N GLY A 126 32.35 -13.31 -5.41
CA GLY A 126 31.15 -13.92 -5.97
C GLY A 126 30.08 -14.28 -4.93
N SER A 127 30.32 -13.98 -3.64
CA SER A 127 29.31 -14.09 -2.59
C SER A 127 28.54 -12.78 -2.34
N GLY A 128 29.05 -11.66 -2.86
CA GLY A 128 28.38 -10.36 -2.86
C GLY A 128 27.23 -10.26 -3.86
N VAL A 129 26.53 -9.13 -3.79
CA VAL A 129 25.38 -8.75 -4.61
C VAL A 129 25.80 -8.33 -6.02
#